data_AF-A0A847SMI2-F1
#
_entry.id   AF-A0A847SMI2-F1
#
_cell.length_a   1.000
_cell.length_b   1.000
_cell.length_c   1.000
_cell.angle_alpha   90.00
_cell.angle_beta   90.00
_cell.angle_gamma   90.00
#
_symmetry.space_group_name_H-M   'P 1'
#
loop_
_entity.id
_entity.type
_entity.pdbx_description
1 polymer ?
#
loop_
_entity_poly.entity_id
_entity_poly.type
_entity_poly.pdbx_seq_one_letter_code
_entity_poly.pdbx_strand_id
1 'polypeptide(L)'
;MESKAAKQIGGKSAFVAVLFAVIVLEIFWLMMGTGGDLANDLIFFIAAQANIFVVTFFILLFSTTYFLGRYAGRDILIRNKNHIWIGIKYALLTSVINWIYLLIIYQVNHILEHAWNAVIEALLTLTIAIFMAWMFAMKRIRLKAGRG
;
A
#
# COMPACT_ATOMS: atom_id res chain seq x y z
N MET A 1 -14.08 -16.33 -18.46
CA MET A 1 -12.97 -16.52 -17.50
C MET A 1 -13.46 -17.11 -16.19
N GLU A 2 -12.72 -18.07 -15.63
CA GLU A 2 -13.06 -18.69 -14.34
C GLU A 2 -12.89 -17.74 -13.14
N SER A 3 -13.73 -17.92 -12.11
CA SER A 3 -13.71 -17.12 -10.88
C SER A 3 -12.36 -17.16 -10.15
N LYS A 4 -11.68 -18.32 -10.15
CA LYS A 4 -10.38 -18.49 -9.52
C LYS A 4 -9.30 -17.68 -10.23
N ALA A 5 -9.27 -17.71 -11.56
CA ALA A 5 -8.32 -16.95 -12.37
C ALA A 5 -8.48 -15.44 -12.17
N ALA A 6 -9.71 -14.92 -12.19
CA ALA A 6 -9.98 -13.50 -11.99
C ALA A 6 -9.49 -12.99 -10.62
N LYS A 7 -9.75 -13.77 -9.55
CA LYS A 7 -9.27 -13.47 -8.20
C LYS A 7 -7.74 -13.45 -8.16
N GLN A 8 -7.08 -14.45 -8.74
CA GLN A 8 -5.62 -14.54 -8.73
C GLN A 8 -4.95 -13.38 -9.46
N ILE A 9 -5.50 -12.99 -10.63
CA ILE A 9 -5.04 -11.84 -11.40
C ILE A 9 -5.15 -10.56 -10.56
N GLY A 10 -6.31 -10.34 -9.94
CA GLY A 10 -6.55 -9.15 -9.13
C GLY A 10 -5.62 -9.04 -7.93
N GLY A 11 -5.50 -10.12 -7.14
CA GLY A 11 -4.64 -10.17 -5.96
C GLY A 11 -3.17 -9.92 -6.32
N LYS A 12 -2.63 -10.64 -7.32
CA LYS A 12 -1.24 -10.48 -7.75
C LYS A 12 -0.97 -9.08 -8.30
N SER A 13 -1.89 -8.53 -9.09
CA SER A 13 -1.71 -7.19 -9.68
C SER A 13 -1.73 -6.09 -8.61
N ALA A 14 -2.62 -6.17 -7.62
CA ALA A 14 -2.65 -5.20 -6.52
C ALA A 14 -1.41 -5.32 -5.63
N PHE A 15 -1.03 -6.54 -5.24
CA PHE A 15 0.17 -6.80 -4.43
C PHE A 15 1.43 -6.23 -5.07
N VAL A 16 1.68 -6.55 -6.35
CA VAL A 16 2.88 -6.08 -7.06
C VAL A 16 2.89 -4.55 -7.19
N ALA A 17 1.73 -3.94 -7.43
CA ALA A 17 1.64 -2.48 -7.54
C ALA A 17 1.94 -1.78 -6.19
N VAL A 18 1.39 -2.29 -5.09
CA VAL A 18 1.65 -1.73 -3.76
C VAL A 18 3.09 -1.99 -3.33
N LEU A 19 3.66 -3.17 -3.62
CA LEU A 19 5.08 -3.44 -3.37
C LEU A 19 5.97 -2.43 -4.09
N PHE A 20 5.70 -2.18 -5.37
CA PHE A 20 6.45 -1.19 -6.13
C PHE A 20 6.30 0.22 -5.56
N ALA A 21 5.08 0.63 -5.20
CA ALA A 21 4.82 1.94 -4.60
C ALA A 21 5.51 2.12 -3.24
N VAL A 22 5.52 1.07 -2.41
CA VAL A 22 6.25 1.06 -1.13
C VAL A 22 7.74 1.22 -1.37
N ILE A 23 8.35 0.45 -2.29
CA ILE A 23 9.78 0.58 -2.59
C ILE A 23 10.13 2.00 -3.03
N VAL A 24 9.32 2.61 -3.90
CA VAL A 24 9.53 4.00 -4.34
C VAL A 24 9.40 4.98 -3.17
N LEU A 25 8.41 4.78 -2.29
CA LEU A 25 8.20 5.62 -1.12
C LEU A 25 9.36 5.52 -0.11
N GLU A 26 9.84 4.31 0.15
CA GLU A 26 10.98 4.06 1.04
C GLU A 26 12.26 4.71 0.52
N ILE A 27 12.54 4.59 -0.79
CA ILE A 27 13.67 5.27 -1.43
C ILE A 27 13.52 6.79 -1.30
N PHE A 28 12.30 7.32 -1.53
CA PHE A 28 12.03 8.74 -1.39
C PHE A 28 12.31 9.24 0.04
N TRP A 29 11.86 8.51 1.06
CA TRP A 29 12.13 8.87 2.46
C TRP A 29 13.61 8.74 2.83
N LEU A 30 14.31 7.73 2.34
CA LEU A 30 15.76 7.61 2.52
C LEU A 30 16.48 8.85 1.97
N MET A 31 16.14 9.29 0.75
CA MET A 31 16.76 10.45 0.12
C MET A 31 16.41 11.78 0.81
N MET A 32 15.22 11.89 1.41
CA MET A 32 14.83 13.08 2.18
C MET A 32 15.50 13.13 3.57
N GLY A 33 15.80 11.96 4.14
CA GLY A 33 16.47 11.84 5.44
C GLY A 33 17.97 12.12 5.39
N THR A 34 18.60 12.13 4.20
CA THR A 34 20.06 12.22 4.11
C THR A 34 20.57 13.62 4.45
N GLY A 35 21.11 13.76 5.67
CA GLY A 35 21.76 14.98 6.16
C GLY A 35 23.20 15.19 5.68
N GLY A 36 23.66 14.38 4.72
CA GLY A 36 25.01 14.43 4.15
C GLY A 36 25.85 13.16 4.35
N ASP A 37 25.38 12.19 5.16
CA ASP A 37 26.06 10.90 5.37
C ASP A 37 25.15 9.71 5.02
N LEU A 38 25.07 9.45 3.71
CA LEU A 38 24.26 8.38 3.12
C LEU A 38 24.56 6.99 3.72
N ALA A 39 25.82 6.73 4.11
CA ALA A 39 26.20 5.42 4.63
C ALA A 39 25.58 5.19 6.01
N ASN A 40 25.64 6.19 6.88
CA ASN A 40 25.04 6.12 8.20
C ASN A 40 23.51 6.05 8.13
N ASP A 41 22.91 6.87 7.27
CA ASP A 41 21.45 6.89 7.06
C ASP A 41 20.93 5.55 6.51
N LEU A 42 21.69 4.89 5.63
CA LEU A 42 21.36 3.55 5.13
C LEU A 42 21.39 2.48 6.24
N ILE A 43 22.35 2.56 7.18
CA ILE A 43 22.42 1.62 8.31
C ILE A 43 21.21 1.80 9.22
N PHE A 44 20.86 3.04 9.58
CA PHE A 44 19.68 3.32 10.40
C PHE A 44 18.39 2.94 9.68
N PHE A 45 18.31 3.16 8.38
CA PHE A 45 17.19 2.71 7.57
C PHE A 45 17.00 1.20 7.65
N ILE A 46 18.05 0.40 7.40
CA ILE A 46 17.98 -1.07 7.48
C ILE A 46 17.60 -1.52 8.90
N ALA A 47 18.15 -0.90 9.94
CA ALA A 47 17.80 -1.20 11.32
C ALA A 47 16.32 -0.90 11.61
N ALA A 48 15.77 0.19 11.08
CA ALA A 48 14.36 0.53 11.20
C ALA A 48 13.46 -0.50 10.51
N GLN A 49 13.89 -1.07 9.37
CA GLN A 49 13.15 -2.14 8.68
C GLN A 49 13.07 -3.44 9.49
N ALA A 50 14.00 -3.68 10.42
CA ALA A 50 13.97 -4.83 11.32
C ALA A 50 13.03 -4.65 12.53
N ASN A 51 12.45 -3.45 12.71
CA ASN A 51 11.51 -3.18 13.79
C ASN A 51 10.23 -4.01 13.63
N ILE A 52 9.80 -4.69 14.70
CA ILE A 52 8.63 -5.57 14.68
C ILE A 52 7.34 -4.85 14.24
N PHE A 53 7.17 -3.58 14.58
CA PHE A 53 6.01 -2.79 14.18
C PHE A 53 6.00 -2.50 12.68
N VAL A 54 7.17 -2.28 12.09
CA VAL A 54 7.36 -2.05 10.65
C VAL A 54 7.13 -3.35 9.87
N VAL A 55 7.70 -4.47 10.33
CA VAL A 55 7.46 -5.79 9.71
C VAL A 55 5.98 -6.15 9.75
N THR A 56 5.33 -5.97 10.90
CA THR A 56 3.89 -6.25 11.06
C THR A 56 3.04 -5.34 10.19
N PHE A 57 3.42 -4.07 10.05
CA PHE A 57 2.77 -3.14 9.11
C PHE A 57 2.82 -3.66 7.68
N PHE A 58 3.99 -4.09 7.18
CA PHE A 58 4.08 -4.62 5.82
C PHE A 58 3.28 -5.89 5.61
N ILE A 59 3.31 -6.82 6.58
CA ILE A 59 2.48 -8.03 6.53
C ILE A 59 1.00 -7.65 6.40
N LEU A 60 0.53 -6.70 7.21
CA LEU A 60 -0.85 -6.23 7.18
C LEU A 60 -1.18 -5.55 5.84
N LEU A 61 -0.34 -4.61 5.38
CA LEU A 61 -0.51 -3.86 4.15
C LEU A 61 -0.61 -4.80 2.94
N PHE A 62 0.36 -5.70 2.79
CA PHE A 62 0.43 -6.59 1.64
C PHE A 62 -0.65 -7.67 1.67
N SER A 63 -0.93 -8.25 2.84
CA SER A 63 -1.99 -9.26 2.98
C SER A 63 -3.36 -8.65 2.68
N THR A 64 -3.67 -7.50 3.29
CA THR A 64 -4.91 -6.76 3.06
C THR A 64 -5.07 -6.41 1.59
N THR A 65 -4.02 -5.83 0.98
CA THR A 65 -4.01 -5.48 -0.44
C THR A 65 -4.26 -6.70 -1.32
N TYR A 66 -3.59 -7.83 -1.04
CA TYR A 66 -3.77 -9.05 -1.82
C TYR A 66 -5.21 -9.57 -1.75
N PHE A 67 -5.78 -9.68 -0.54
CA PHE A 67 -7.15 -10.17 -0.37
C PHE A 67 -8.18 -9.24 -1.01
N LEU A 68 -8.07 -7.93 -0.79
CA LEU A 68 -8.94 -6.94 -1.44
C LEU A 68 -8.77 -6.97 -2.97
N GLY A 69 -7.54 -7.17 -3.45
CA GLY A 69 -7.23 -7.29 -4.87
C GLY A 69 -7.94 -8.48 -5.51
N ARG A 70 -8.10 -9.60 -4.80
CA ARG A 70 -8.89 -10.75 -5.28
C ARG A 70 -10.35 -10.39 -5.50
N TYR A 71 -10.95 -9.61 -4.60
CA TYR A 71 -12.32 -9.13 -4.75
C TYR A 71 -12.44 -8.14 -5.91
N ALA A 72 -11.47 -7.22 -6.03
CA ALA A 72 -11.40 -6.25 -7.13
C ALA A 72 -11.29 -6.94 -8.50
N GLY A 73 -10.44 -7.96 -8.62
CA GLY A 73 -10.31 -8.75 -9.84
C GLY A 73 -11.61 -9.43 -10.25
N ARG A 74 -12.37 -9.99 -9.30
CA ARG A 74 -13.70 -10.56 -9.57
C ARG A 74 -14.69 -9.47 -10.04
N ASP A 75 -14.70 -8.33 -9.36
CA ASP A 75 -15.63 -7.25 -9.65
C ASP A 75 -15.37 -6.62 -11.03
N ILE A 76 -14.11 -6.43 -11.43
CA ILE A 76 -13.76 -5.85 -12.73
C ILE A 76 -13.93 -6.85 -13.86
N LEU A 77 -13.42 -8.07 -13.68
CA LEU A 77 -13.28 -8.99 -14.81
C LEU A 77 -14.50 -9.88 -15.06
N ILE A 78 -15.32 -10.12 -14.04
CA ILE A 78 -16.50 -10.99 -14.15
C ILE A 78 -17.78 -10.16 -14.09
N ARG A 79 -17.85 -9.22 -13.14
CA ARG A 79 -19.03 -8.36 -12.95
C ARG A 79 -18.97 -7.08 -13.77
N ASN A 80 -17.92 -6.91 -14.58
CA ASN A 80 -17.69 -5.75 -15.47
C ASN A 80 -17.90 -4.39 -14.78
N LYS A 81 -17.58 -4.29 -13.49
CA LYS A 81 -17.72 -3.03 -12.74
C LYS A 81 -16.68 -2.02 -13.20
N ASN A 82 -16.98 -0.73 -13.03
CA ASN A 82 -16.07 0.36 -13.38
C ASN A 82 -14.78 0.27 -12.54
N HIS A 83 -13.66 0.06 -13.23
CA HIS A 83 -12.33 -0.12 -12.64
C HIS A 83 -11.84 1.09 -11.82
N ILE A 84 -12.27 2.32 -12.16
CA ILE A 84 -11.91 3.54 -11.42
C ILE A 84 -12.56 3.52 -10.04
N TRP A 85 -13.88 3.32 -9.98
CA TRP A 85 -14.62 3.25 -8.72
C TRP A 85 -14.15 2.10 -7.84
N ILE A 86 -13.84 0.95 -8.45
CA ILE A 86 -13.25 -0.19 -7.74
C ILE A 86 -11.87 0.17 -7.17
N GLY A 87 -11.03 0.88 -7.94
CA GLY A 87 -9.74 1.37 -7.48
C GLY A 87 -9.86 2.27 -6.26
N ILE A 88 -10.71 3.30 -6.34
CA ILE A 88 -10.96 4.25 -5.23
C ILE A 88 -11.47 3.50 -3.99
N LYS A 89 -12.48 2.64 -4.15
CA LYS A 89 -13.07 1.89 -3.03
C LYS A 89 -12.02 1.07 -2.27
N TYR A 90 -11.22 0.28 -3.00
CA TYR A 90 -10.26 -0.61 -2.34
C TYR A 90 -8.99 0.12 -1.90
N ALA A 91 -8.63 1.25 -2.53
CA ALA A 91 -7.61 2.16 -2.01
C ALA A 91 -8.01 2.71 -0.65
N LEU A 92 -9.22 3.26 -0.51
CA LEU A 92 -9.76 3.75 0.76
C LEU A 92 -9.79 2.66 1.83
N LEU A 93 -10.30 1.47 1.51
CA LEU A 93 -10.33 0.35 2.46
C LEU A 93 -8.92 -0.05 2.92
N THR A 94 -7.97 -0.12 1.99
CA THR A 94 -6.57 -0.42 2.31
C THR A 94 -5.99 0.68 3.21
N SER A 95 -6.18 1.95 2.87
CA SER A 95 -5.69 3.07 3.66
C SER A 95 -6.27 3.07 5.07
N VAL A 96 -7.59 2.93 5.23
CA VAL A 96 -8.25 2.93 6.55
C VAL A 96 -7.71 1.81 7.45
N ILE A 97 -7.56 0.60 6.92
CA ILE A 97 -7.01 -0.53 7.70
C ILE A 97 -5.59 -0.23 8.18
N ASN A 98 -4.75 0.33 7.31
CA ASN A 98 -3.39 0.70 7.66
C ASN A 98 -3.31 1.90 8.60
N TRP A 99 -4.22 2.87 8.47
CA TRP A 99 -4.31 4.02 9.36
C TRP A 99 -4.65 3.61 10.78
N ILE A 100 -5.64 2.72 10.95
CA ILE A 100 -6.00 2.20 12.28
C ILE A 100 -4.78 1.57 12.94
N TYR A 101 -4.04 0.74 12.21
CA TYR A 101 -2.82 0.13 12.73
C TYR A 101 -1.76 1.18 13.12
N LEU A 102 -1.46 2.13 12.24
CA LEU A 102 -0.46 3.17 12.51
C LEU A 102 -0.86 4.07 13.69
N LEU A 103 -2.12 4.45 13.81
CA LEU A 103 -2.63 5.24 14.93
C LEU A 103 -2.50 4.49 16.26
N ILE A 104 -2.76 3.17 16.27
CA ILE A 104 -2.52 2.33 17.46
C ILE A 104 -1.04 2.36 17.85
N ILE A 105 -0.13 2.16 16.89
CA ILE A 105 1.32 2.19 17.16
C ILE A 105 1.75 3.56 17.67
N TYR A 106 1.31 4.65 17.04
CA TYR A 106 1.66 6.00 17.48
C TYR A 106 1.12 6.34 18.86
N GLN A 107 -0.08 5.86 19.21
CA GLN A 107 -0.63 6.01 20.55
C GLN A 107 0.18 5.22 21.59
N VAL A 108 0.53 3.96 21.29
CA VAL A 108 1.31 3.09 22.20
C VAL A 108 2.71 3.65 22.46
N ASN A 109 3.29 4.36 21.50
CA ASN A 109 4.61 4.98 21.63
C ASN A 109 4.56 6.46 22.06
N HIS A 110 3.39 6.99 22.46
CA HIS A 110 3.19 8.39 22.86
C HIS A 110 3.64 9.43 21.81
N ILE A 111 3.67 9.06 20.53
CA ILE A 111 4.11 9.94 19.43
C ILE A 111 3.04 10.99 19.11
N LEU A 112 1.75 10.64 19.28
CA LEU A 112 0.63 11.52 18.93
C LEU A 112 0.64 12.85 19.70
N GLU A 113 1.10 12.82 20.94
CA GLU A 113 1.14 13.99 21.83
C GLU A 113 2.24 15.00 21.45
N HIS A 114 3.26 14.55 20.71
CA HIS A 114 4.47 15.33 20.46
C HIS A 114 4.71 15.63 18.99
N ALA A 115 4.16 14.82 18.07
CA ALA A 115 4.49 14.88 16.65
C ALA A 115 3.27 14.70 15.73
N TRP A 116 2.12 15.28 16.10
CA TRP A 116 0.87 15.14 15.36
C TRP A 116 0.95 15.52 13.87
N ASN A 117 1.69 16.58 13.53
CA ASN A 117 1.86 17.01 12.14
C ASN A 117 2.61 15.95 11.30
N ALA A 118 3.69 15.38 11.86
CA ALA A 118 4.45 14.32 11.18
C ALA A 118 3.64 13.04 11.00
N VAL A 119 2.77 12.72 11.97
CA VAL A 119 1.82 11.60 11.87
C VAL A 119 0.85 11.80 10.71
N ILE A 120 0.24 12.98 10.61
CA ILE A 120 -0.67 13.31 9.50
C ILE A 120 0.06 13.21 8.16
N GLU A 121 1.26 13.77 8.07
CA GLU A 121 2.07 13.74 6.86
C GLU A 121 2.37 12.29 6.41
N ALA A 122 2.76 11.42 7.35
CA ALA A 122 3.00 10.01 7.07
C ALA A 122 1.74 9.29 6.56
N LEU A 123 0.59 9.52 7.22
CA LEU A 123 -0.70 8.93 6.83
C LEU A 123 -1.15 9.39 5.43
N LEU A 124 -0.97 10.68 5.11
CA LEU A 124 -1.31 11.24 3.81
C LEU A 124 -0.40 10.71 2.71
N THR A 125 0.91 10.71 2.94
CA THR A 125 1.90 10.24 1.96
C THR A 125 1.69 8.76 1.63
N LEU A 126 1.46 7.92 2.66
CA LEU A 126 1.11 6.53 2.48
C LEU A 126 -0.19 6.36 1.69
N THR A 127 -1.20 7.17 1.99
CA THR A 127 -2.51 7.12 1.29
C THR A 127 -2.36 7.44 -0.18
N ILE A 128 -1.60 8.48 -0.52
CA ILE A 128 -1.33 8.87 -1.90
C ILE A 128 -0.63 7.71 -2.65
N ALA A 129 0.38 7.09 -2.03
CA ALA A 129 1.07 5.93 -2.60
C ALA A 129 0.13 4.74 -2.83
N ILE A 130 -0.73 4.40 -1.85
CA ILE A 130 -1.74 3.35 -1.96
C ILE A 130 -2.72 3.67 -3.10
N PHE A 131 -3.22 4.91 -3.18
CA PHE A 131 -4.14 5.32 -4.25
C PHE A 131 -3.52 5.16 -5.64
N MET A 132 -2.30 5.64 -5.83
CA MET A 132 -1.58 5.49 -7.10
C MET A 132 -1.40 4.02 -7.46
N ALA A 133 -0.99 3.19 -6.50
CA ALA A 133 -0.81 1.75 -6.69
C ALA A 133 -2.11 1.06 -7.10
N TRP A 134 -3.22 1.36 -6.43
CA TRP A 134 -4.54 0.80 -6.73
C TRP A 134 -5.04 1.23 -8.11
N MET A 135 -4.91 2.51 -8.46
CA MET A 135 -5.32 3.01 -9.78
C MET A 135 -4.52 2.35 -10.90
N PHE A 136 -3.20 2.21 -10.72
CA PHE A 136 -2.33 1.50 -11.65
C PHE A 136 -2.73 0.01 -11.77
N ALA A 137 -2.95 -0.66 -10.64
CA ALA A 137 -3.34 -2.07 -10.61
C ALA A 137 -4.68 -2.29 -11.33
N MET A 138 -5.70 -1.45 -11.08
CA MET A 138 -7.02 -1.61 -11.70
C MET A 138 -6.99 -1.36 -13.20
N LYS A 139 -6.22 -0.37 -13.67
CA LYS A 139 -5.99 -0.16 -15.11
C LYS A 139 -5.37 -1.40 -15.74
N ARG A 140 -4.34 -1.98 -15.10
CA ARG A 140 -3.66 -3.20 -15.59
C ARG A 140 -4.59 -4.41 -15.62
N ILE A 141 -5.45 -4.58 -14.61
CA ILE A 141 -6.46 -5.65 -14.57
C ILE A 141 -7.44 -5.46 -15.73
N ARG A 142 -7.96 -4.24 -15.94
CA ARG A 142 -8.93 -3.96 -17.03
C ARG A 142 -8.34 -4.25 -18.41
N LEU A 143 -7.07 -3.91 -18.65
CA LEU A 143 -6.39 -4.20 -19.92
C LEU A 143 -6.29 -5.70 -20.21
N LYS A 144 -6.20 -6.54 -19.18
CA LYS A 144 -6.24 -8.01 -19.35
C LYS A 144 -7.64 -8.53 -19.68
N ALA A 145 -8.69 -7.80 -19.33
CA ALA A 145 -10.06 -8.14 -19.67
C ALA A 145 -10.38 -7.94 -21.16
N GLY A 146 -9.69 -7.00 -21.84
CA GLY A 146 -9.89 -6.72 -23.26
C GLY A 146 -9.03 -7.56 -24.21
N ARG A 147 -8.22 -8.48 -23.68
CA ARG A 147 -7.32 -9.36 -24.45
C ARG A 147 -7.71 -10.84 -24.39
N GLY A 148 -8.84 -11.18 -23.76
CA GLY A 148 -9.35 -12.55 -23.64
C GLY A 148 -10.84 -12.57 -23.87
#